data_AF-A0A6I1NUU7-F1
#
_entry.id   AF-A0A6I1NUU7-F1
#
_cell.length_a   1.000
_cell.length_b   1.000
_cell.length_c   1.000
_cell.angle_alpha   90.00
_cell.angle_beta   90.00
_cell.angle_gamma   90.00
#
_symmetry.space_group_name_H-M   'P 1'
#
loop_
_entity.id
_entity.type
_entity.pdbx_description
1 polymer ?
#
loop_
_entity_poly.entity_id
_entity_poly.type
_entity_poly.pdbx_seq_one_letter_code
_entity_poly.pdbx_strand_id
1 'polypeptide(L)'
;MLKRLAWLALCVCAPLSAAPHIDPQRLQQLANDRFWISLGHYETAKLGGWRSYVSDKKFFLAPDGNEHPDHELAATVQALYAPASLGEQHAQCVYPARTRWLKAQLNLTDLPAPDCAEFKKWFKDVS
;
A
#
# COMPACT_ATOMS: atom_id res chain seq x y z
N MET A 1 -18.95 -4.88 54.02
CA MET A 1 -17.58 -5.35 53.71
C MET A 1 -17.64 -6.22 52.45
N LEU A 2 -17.48 -5.65 51.25
CA LEU A 2 -16.91 -6.38 50.10
C LEU A 2 -16.47 -5.36 49.04
N LYS A 3 -15.15 -5.34 48.80
CA LYS A 3 -14.41 -4.38 47.99
C LYS A 3 -14.83 -4.45 46.52
N ARG A 4 -15.27 -3.33 45.95
CA ARG A 4 -15.37 -3.16 44.48
C ARG A 4 -13.96 -2.95 43.94
N LEU A 5 -13.38 -3.99 43.36
CA LEU A 5 -12.15 -3.90 42.58
C LEU A 5 -12.50 -3.26 41.23
N ALA A 6 -12.26 -1.95 41.12
CA ALA A 6 -12.34 -1.25 39.85
C ALA A 6 -11.07 -1.56 39.04
N TRP A 7 -11.21 -2.39 38.00
CA TRP A 7 -10.18 -2.59 37.00
C TRP A 7 -10.21 -1.39 36.05
N LEU A 8 -9.29 -0.45 36.22
CA LEU A 8 -9.01 0.60 35.24
C LEU A 8 -8.32 -0.05 34.03
N ALA A 9 -9.11 -0.41 33.01
CA ALA A 9 -8.59 -0.73 31.70
C ALA A 9 -8.03 0.56 31.08
N LEU A 10 -6.70 0.73 31.09
CA LEU A 10 -6.04 1.71 30.24
C LEU A 10 -6.23 1.26 28.79
N CYS A 11 -7.22 1.83 28.09
CA CYS A 11 -7.25 1.80 26.64
C CYS A 11 -6.04 2.60 26.15
N VAL A 12 -4.94 1.92 25.83
CA VAL A 12 -3.83 2.50 25.09
C VAL A 12 -4.36 2.79 23.69
N CYS A 13 -4.83 4.02 23.48
CA CYS A 13 -5.15 4.52 22.14
C CYS A 13 -3.84 4.63 21.36
N ALA A 14 -3.47 3.55 20.65
CA ALA A 14 -2.45 3.67 19.62
C ALA A 14 -2.96 4.71 18.60
N PRO A 15 -2.13 5.69 18.20
CA PRO A 15 -2.53 6.65 17.18
C PRO A 15 -2.74 5.87 15.88
N LEU A 16 -3.99 5.63 15.51
CA LEU A 16 -4.35 5.25 14.16
C LEU A 16 -4.00 6.46 13.28
N SER A 17 -2.87 6.39 12.58
CA SER A 17 -2.63 7.29 11.47
C SER A 17 -3.63 6.89 10.38
N ALA A 18 -4.75 7.60 10.31
CA ALA A 18 -5.69 7.42 9.22
C ALA A 18 -5.02 7.89 7.93
N ALA A 19 -5.03 7.04 6.90
CA ALA A 19 -4.66 7.49 5.56
C ALA A 19 -5.51 8.73 5.19
N PRO A 20 -4.95 9.69 4.44
CA PRO A 20 -5.69 10.86 4.00
C PRO A 20 -6.92 10.43 3.21
N HIS A 21 -7.98 11.22 3.33
CA HIS A 21 -9.15 11.03 2.51
C HIS A 21 -8.82 11.39 1.07
N ILE A 22 -8.60 10.36 0.24
CA ILE A 22 -8.36 10.53 -1.19
C ILE A 22 -9.69 10.36 -1.92
N ASP A 23 -9.98 11.29 -2.83
CA ASP A 23 -11.17 11.23 -3.68
C ASP A 23 -11.23 9.89 -4.44
N PRO A 24 -12.31 9.09 -4.26
CA PRO A 24 -12.50 7.83 -4.98
C PRO A 24 -12.44 7.98 -6.50
N GLN A 25 -12.93 9.10 -7.05
CA GLN A 25 -12.86 9.34 -8.49
C GLN A 25 -11.41 9.51 -8.96
N ARG A 26 -10.58 10.19 -8.15
CA ARG A 26 -9.14 10.31 -8.42
C ARG A 26 -8.45 8.95 -8.36
N LEU A 27 -8.75 8.10 -7.37
CA LEU A 27 -8.22 6.73 -7.32
C LEU A 27 -8.61 5.92 -8.56
N GLN A 28 -9.87 6.02 -9.00
CA GLN A 28 -10.34 5.33 -10.20
C GLN A 28 -9.63 5.80 -11.47
N GLN A 29 -9.37 7.10 -11.60
CA GLN A 29 -8.57 7.64 -12.71
C GLN A 29 -7.16 7.07 -12.72
N LEU A 30 -6.51 7.05 -11.55
CA LEU A 30 -5.16 6.50 -11.40
C LEU A 30 -5.10 4.99 -11.63
N ALA A 31 -6.15 4.25 -11.27
CA ALA A 31 -6.24 2.82 -11.51
C ALA A 31 -6.27 2.46 -13.00
N ASN A 32 -6.70 3.39 -13.86
CA ASN A 32 -6.70 3.24 -15.32
C ASN A 32 -5.48 3.90 -15.99
N ASP A 33 -4.60 4.53 -15.21
CA ASP A 33 -3.40 5.17 -15.74
C ASP A 33 -2.44 4.13 -16.32
N ARG A 34 -1.90 4.40 -17.51
CA ARG A 34 -1.01 3.48 -18.23
C ARG A 34 0.23 3.09 -17.41
N PHE A 35 0.73 4.00 -16.59
CA PHE A 35 1.88 3.72 -15.72
C PHE A 35 1.48 2.78 -14.58
N TRP A 36 0.32 2.96 -13.97
CA TRP A 36 -0.19 2.04 -12.94
C TRP A 36 -0.42 0.64 -13.51
N ILE A 37 -1.07 0.55 -14.68
CA ILE A 37 -1.27 -0.70 -15.42
C ILE A 37 0.07 -1.41 -15.66
N SER A 38 1.11 -0.66 -16.03
CA SER A 38 2.46 -1.22 -16.20
C SER A 38 3.10 -1.69 -14.88
N LEU A 39 2.92 -0.96 -13.78
CA LEU A 39 3.49 -1.31 -12.47
C LEU A 39 2.89 -2.59 -11.88
N GLY A 40 1.62 -2.87 -12.17
CA GLY A 40 0.96 -4.11 -11.77
C GLY A 40 0.96 -5.20 -12.85
N HIS A 41 1.68 -4.98 -13.96
CA HIS A 41 1.87 -5.96 -15.03
C HIS A 41 0.54 -6.44 -15.66
N TYR A 42 -0.41 -5.53 -15.81
CA TYR A 42 -1.73 -5.84 -16.34
C TYR A 42 -1.76 -5.80 -17.88
N GLU A 43 -2.55 -6.70 -18.45
CA GLU A 43 -2.99 -6.71 -19.83
C GLU A 43 -4.52 -6.82 -19.89
N THR A 44 -5.10 -6.43 -21.03
CA THR A 44 -6.53 -6.61 -21.26
C THR A 44 -6.82 -8.10 -21.44
N ALA A 45 -7.75 -8.65 -20.64
CA ALA A 45 -8.13 -10.05 -20.78
C ALA A 45 -8.97 -10.27 -22.06
N LYS A 46 -9.02 -11.53 -22.53
CA LYS A 46 -9.68 -11.92 -23.80
C LYS A 46 -11.16 -11.51 -23.90
N LEU A 47 -11.85 -11.35 -22.77
CA LEU A 47 -13.26 -10.99 -22.68
C LEU A 47 -13.49 -9.56 -22.15
N GLY A 48 -12.45 -8.72 -22.16
CA GLY A 48 -12.45 -7.42 -21.50
C GLY A 48 -12.00 -7.51 -20.04
N GLY A 49 -11.81 -6.35 -19.39
CA GLY A 49 -11.24 -6.25 -18.05
C GLY A 49 -9.72 -6.41 -18.02
N TRP A 50 -9.16 -6.44 -16.82
CA TRP A 50 -7.72 -6.52 -16.58
C TRP A 50 -7.30 -7.89 -16.05
N ARG A 51 -6.08 -8.29 -16.39
CA ARG A 51 -5.42 -9.46 -15.81
C ARG A 51 -3.94 -9.20 -15.75
N SER A 52 -3.33 -9.43 -14.60
CA SER A 52 -1.88 -9.40 -14.49
C SER A 52 -1.27 -10.71 -14.98
N TYR A 53 -0.14 -10.63 -15.67
CA TYR A 53 0.65 -11.82 -16.03
C TYR A 53 1.51 -12.35 -14.86
N VAL A 54 1.54 -11.64 -13.72
CA VAL A 54 2.15 -12.14 -12.49
C VAL A 54 1.23 -13.15 -11.82
N SER A 55 1.72 -14.37 -11.63
CA SER A 55 0.95 -15.48 -11.04
C SER A 55 1.13 -15.64 -9.53
N ASP A 56 2.18 -15.05 -8.95
CA ASP A 56 2.41 -15.10 -7.50
C ASP A 56 1.44 -14.15 -6.78
N LYS A 57 0.57 -14.73 -5.94
CA LYS A 57 -0.40 -13.98 -5.13
C LYS A 57 0.27 -12.99 -4.18
N LYS A 58 1.52 -13.24 -3.76
CA LYS A 58 2.26 -12.35 -2.84
C LYS A 58 2.64 -11.00 -3.48
N PHE A 59 2.57 -10.88 -4.80
CA PHE A 59 2.82 -9.63 -5.52
C PHE A 59 1.69 -8.60 -5.36
N PHE A 60 0.49 -9.07 -4.99
CA PHE A 60 -0.69 -8.23 -4.83
C PHE A 60 -0.98 -8.00 -3.35
N LEU A 61 -1.34 -6.76 -3.03
CA LEU A 61 -1.80 -6.38 -1.70
C LEU A 61 -3.31 -6.62 -1.57
N ALA A 62 -4.08 -6.46 -2.65
CA ALA A 62 -5.47 -6.84 -2.72
C ALA A 62 -5.62 -8.34 -3.05
N PRO A 63 -6.54 -9.07 -2.40
CA PRO A 63 -6.76 -10.50 -2.66
C PRO A 63 -7.09 -10.85 -4.12
N ASP A 64 -7.74 -9.93 -4.82
CA ASP A 64 -8.14 -9.97 -6.23
C ASP A 64 -7.39 -8.93 -7.08
N GLY A 65 -6.28 -8.40 -6.54
CA GLY A 65 -5.49 -7.34 -7.18
C GLY A 65 -4.93 -7.76 -8.53
N ASN A 66 -4.82 -9.05 -8.83
CA ASN A 66 -4.39 -9.54 -10.14
C ASN A 66 -5.40 -9.28 -11.27
N GLU A 67 -6.67 -9.05 -10.95
CA GLU A 67 -7.75 -8.77 -11.92
C GLU A 67 -8.35 -7.37 -11.72
N HIS A 68 -8.14 -6.78 -10.55
CA HIS A 68 -8.68 -5.48 -10.15
C HIS A 68 -7.54 -4.47 -9.84
N PRO A 69 -7.01 -3.76 -10.85
CA PRO A 69 -5.97 -2.75 -10.64
C PRO A 69 -6.43 -1.61 -9.73
N ASP A 70 -7.73 -1.33 -9.67
CA ASP A 70 -8.36 -0.38 -8.76
C ASP A 70 -8.30 -0.84 -7.30
N HIS A 71 -8.63 -2.11 -7.04
CA HIS A 71 -8.49 -2.68 -5.70
C HIS A 71 -7.02 -2.72 -5.26
N GLU A 72 -6.12 -3.10 -6.17
CA GLU A 72 -4.68 -3.13 -5.89
C GLU A 72 -4.12 -1.73 -5.59
N LEU A 73 -4.61 -0.70 -6.31
CA LEU A 73 -4.19 0.67 -6.08
C LEU A 73 -4.63 1.15 -4.70
N ALA A 74 -5.90 0.93 -4.35
CA ALA A 74 -6.45 1.29 -3.05
C ALA A 74 -5.71 0.57 -1.91
N ALA A 75 -5.47 -0.74 -2.04
CA ALA A 75 -4.71 -1.53 -1.07
C ALA A 75 -3.26 -1.04 -0.96
N THR A 76 -2.64 -0.66 -2.08
CA THR A 76 -1.29 -0.09 -2.08
C THR A 76 -1.26 1.22 -1.31
N VAL A 77 -2.16 2.16 -1.60
CA VAL A 77 -2.28 3.44 -0.88
C VAL A 77 -2.44 3.20 0.62
N GLN A 78 -3.34 2.32 1.04
CA GLN A 78 -3.52 1.97 2.45
C GLN A 78 -2.24 1.43 3.07
N ALA A 79 -1.54 0.53 2.38
CA ALA A 79 -0.30 -0.06 2.87
C ALA A 79 0.87 0.93 2.95
N LEU A 80 0.86 2.03 2.19
CA LEU A 80 1.86 3.10 2.33
C LEU A 80 1.76 3.83 3.67
N TYR A 81 0.57 3.85 4.29
CA TYR A 81 0.27 4.46 5.59
C TYR A 81 0.39 3.50 6.78
N ALA A 82 0.80 2.25 6.55
CA ALA A 82 0.99 1.28 7.62
C ALA A 82 2.10 1.73 8.60
N PRO A 83 2.14 1.21 9.84
CA PRO A 83 3.18 1.60 10.79
C PRO A 83 4.60 1.30 10.29
N ALA A 84 5.52 2.26 10.45
CA ALA A 84 6.93 2.10 10.12
C ALA A 84 7.59 0.90 10.83
N SER A 85 7.01 0.43 11.93
CA SER A 85 7.46 -0.75 12.69
C SER A 85 7.40 -2.06 11.89
N LEU A 86 6.73 -2.09 10.73
CA LEU A 86 6.80 -3.23 9.80
C LEU A 86 8.19 -3.41 9.17
N GLY A 87 9.07 -2.41 9.24
CA GLY A 87 10.44 -2.48 8.72
C GLY A 87 10.48 -2.85 7.24
N GLU A 88 11.30 -3.85 6.88
CA GLU A 88 11.48 -4.29 5.48
C GLU A 88 10.20 -4.83 4.82
N GLN A 89 9.20 -5.26 5.62
CA GLN A 89 7.91 -5.71 5.10
C GLN A 89 6.97 -4.54 4.76
N HIS A 90 7.34 -3.31 5.10
CA HIS A 90 6.54 -2.15 4.79
C HIS A 90 6.40 -1.96 3.28
N ALA A 91 5.22 -1.57 2.79
CA ALA A 91 4.95 -1.45 1.35
C ALA A 91 5.90 -0.48 0.62
N GLN A 92 6.38 0.56 1.32
CA GLN A 92 7.41 1.46 0.80
C GLN A 92 8.75 0.78 0.48
N CYS A 93 9.09 -0.30 1.18
CA CYS A 93 10.31 -1.07 0.96
C CYS A 93 10.10 -2.16 -0.11
N VAL A 94 8.94 -2.82 -0.09
CA VAL A 94 8.60 -3.92 -1.01
C VAL A 94 8.19 -3.42 -2.41
N TYR A 95 7.53 -2.26 -2.49
CA TYR A 95 6.98 -1.72 -3.74
C TYR A 95 7.51 -0.30 -4.07
N PRO A 96 8.84 -0.08 -4.14
CA PRO A 96 9.45 1.25 -4.23
C PRO A 96 8.98 2.06 -5.44
N ALA A 97 8.74 1.39 -6.58
CA ALA A 97 8.24 2.05 -7.80
C ALA A 97 6.78 2.53 -7.64
N ARG A 98 5.91 1.71 -7.05
CA ARG A 98 4.51 2.08 -6.76
C ARG A 98 4.45 3.22 -5.77
N THR A 99 5.26 3.15 -4.70
CA THR A 99 5.40 4.22 -3.70
C THR A 99 5.81 5.54 -4.34
N ARG A 100 6.90 5.55 -5.11
CA ARG A 100 7.39 6.78 -5.75
C ARG A 100 6.32 7.41 -6.63
N TRP A 101 5.62 6.60 -7.43
CA TRP A 101 4.59 7.09 -8.33
C TRP A 101 3.36 7.61 -7.60
N LEU A 102 2.81 6.86 -6.64
CA LEU A 102 1.64 7.30 -5.86
C LEU A 102 1.91 8.55 -5.03
N LYS A 103 3.11 8.67 -4.43
CA LYS A 103 3.51 9.90 -3.72
C LYS A 103 3.41 11.12 -4.62
N ALA A 104 3.86 11.02 -5.87
CA ALA A 104 3.80 12.12 -6.83
C ALA A 104 2.35 12.38 -7.31
N GLN A 105 1.59 11.33 -7.63
CA GLN A 105 0.23 11.47 -8.20
C GLN A 105 -0.81 12.00 -7.22
N LEU A 106 -0.62 11.74 -5.93
CA LEU A 106 -1.54 12.08 -4.85
C LEU A 106 -0.98 13.14 -3.89
N ASN A 107 0.24 13.64 -4.15
CA ASN A 107 0.94 14.59 -3.29
C ASN A 107 1.01 14.12 -1.82
N LEU A 108 1.42 12.86 -1.61
CA LEU A 108 1.48 12.26 -0.27
C LEU A 108 2.74 12.76 0.47
N THR A 109 2.54 13.71 1.39
CA THR A 109 3.62 14.37 2.14
C THR A 109 3.81 13.85 3.57
N ASP A 110 2.86 13.05 4.07
CA ASP A 110 2.72 12.63 5.46
C ASP A 110 2.92 11.12 5.68
N LEU A 111 3.59 10.46 4.73
CA LEU A 111 3.87 9.03 4.84
C LEU A 111 4.85 8.72 5.98
N PRO A 112 4.69 7.57 6.66
CA PRO A 112 5.67 7.06 7.61
C PRO A 112 7.03 6.84 6.94
N ALA A 113 8.11 6.87 7.72
CA ALA A 113 9.47 6.68 7.22
C ALA A 113 10.06 5.34 7.73
N PRO A 114 9.68 4.19 7.14
CA PRO A 114 10.29 2.90 7.48
C PRO A 114 11.76 2.87 7.07
N ASP A 115 12.58 2.12 7.81
CA ASP A 115 13.94 1.83 7.40
C ASP A 115 13.95 0.68 6.38
N CYS A 116 14.13 1.01 5.11
CA CYS A 116 14.25 0.04 4.02
C CYS A 116 15.74 -0.25 3.73
N ALA A 117 16.46 -0.81 4.70
CA ALA A 117 17.90 -1.01 4.62
C ALA A 117 18.27 -1.98 3.49
N GLU A 118 17.51 -3.07 3.33
CA GLU A 118 17.73 -4.05 2.26
C GLU A 118 17.54 -3.43 0.87
N PHE A 119 16.43 -2.73 0.66
CA PHE A 119 16.18 -2.01 -0.59
C PHE A 119 17.25 -0.96 -0.89
N LYS A 120 17.62 -0.13 0.09
CA LYS A 120 18.68 0.90 -0.07
C LYS A 120 20.01 0.27 -0.47
N LYS A 121 20.37 -0.85 0.17
CA LYS A 121 21.60 -1.58 -0.14
C LYS A 121 21.55 -2.14 -1.57
N TRP A 122 20.50 -2.88 -1.91
CA TRP A 122 20.35 -3.45 -3.25
C TRP A 122 20.37 -2.36 -4.33
N PHE A 123 19.61 -1.28 -4.16
CA PHE A 123 19.52 -0.20 -5.15
C PHE A 123 20.90 0.41 -5.41
N LYS A 124 21.68 0.69 -4.36
CA LYS A 124 23.06 1.18 -4.50
C LYS A 124 23.95 0.21 -5.29
N ASP A 125 23.76 -1.09 -5.14
CA ASP A 125 24.58 -2.11 -5.79
C ASP A 125 24.22 -2.30 -7.28
N VAL A 126 23.03 -1.86 -7.72
CA VAL A 126 22.53 -2.05 -9.11
C VAL A 126 22.29 -0.76 -9.91
N SER A 127 22.50 0.42 -9.32
CA SER A 127 22.31 1.72 -9.98
C SER A 127 23.60 2.34 -10.48
#